data_AF-A0A956VMM0-F1
#
_entry.id   AF-A0A956VMM0-F1
#
_cell.length_a   1.000
_cell.length_b   1.000
_cell.length_c   1.000
_cell.angle_alpha   90.00
_cell.angle_beta   90.00
_cell.angle_gamma   90.00
#
_symmetry.space_group_name_H-M   'P 1'
#
loop_
_entity.id
_entity.type
_entity.pdbx_description
1 polymer ?
#
loop_
_entity_poly.entity_id
_entity_poly.type
_entity_poly.pdbx_seq_one_letter_code
_entity_poly.pdbx_strand_id
1 'polypeptide(L)'
;MIVVGTIAEGPGDDSLLVVPERYFKGTAEARSFILRGITTGPCPKAGIDPGTRLLLILENTGNQLAWPDASRVFVLADGRARNAADSDWDRSETELEARLHDLTGQDSVPVELGEEGEQIDWIGTVLPVTGALLIVFSIGLVLMRVWHRIDPT
;
A
#
# COMPACT_ATOMS: atom_id res chain seq x y z
N MET A 1 -12.99 4.74 0.44
CA MET A 1 -11.54 4.50 0.51
C MET A 1 -10.89 5.75 1.05
N ILE A 2 -9.87 5.63 1.91
CA ILE A 2 -9.08 6.73 2.43
C ILE A 2 -7.63 6.44 2.08
N VAL A 3 -7.01 7.34 1.32
CA VAL A 3 -5.70 7.14 0.70
C VAL A 3 -4.89 8.41 0.74
N VAL A 4 -3.60 8.28 0.99
CA VAL A 4 -2.61 9.34 0.76
C VAL A 4 -1.83 8.98 -0.49
N GLY A 5 -1.64 9.95 -1.36
CA GLY A 5 -0.88 9.74 -2.59
C GLY A 5 -0.55 11.04 -3.31
N THR A 6 0.32 10.91 -4.31
CA THR A 6 0.66 12.00 -5.21
C THR A 6 -0.21 11.93 -6.45
N ILE A 7 -0.66 13.10 -6.92
CA ILE A 7 -1.49 13.19 -8.11
C ILE A 7 -0.62 13.37 -9.35
N ALA A 8 -0.94 12.64 -10.41
CA ALA A 8 -0.36 12.80 -11.74
C ALA A 8 -1.46 13.06 -12.78
N GLU A 9 -1.06 13.58 -13.93
CA GLU A 9 -1.96 13.77 -15.07
C GLU A 9 -2.56 12.42 -15.49
N GLY A 10 -3.88 12.39 -15.69
CA GLY A 10 -4.58 11.22 -16.19
C GLY A 10 -4.57 11.16 -17.73
N PRO A 11 -4.98 10.02 -18.32
CA PRO A 11 -4.97 9.81 -19.77
C PRO A 11 -6.04 10.60 -20.57
N GLY A 12 -6.78 11.54 -19.96
CA GLY A 12 -7.80 12.35 -20.63
C GLY A 12 -8.26 13.57 -19.82
N ASP A 13 -9.01 14.46 -20.48
CA ASP A 13 -9.30 15.86 -20.07
C ASP A 13 -10.06 16.07 -18.74
N ASP A 14 -10.52 15.02 -18.06
CA ASP A 14 -11.15 15.10 -16.73
C ASP A 14 -10.83 13.84 -15.91
N SER A 15 -9.56 13.44 -15.99
CA SER A 15 -9.03 12.29 -15.27
C SER A 15 -7.72 12.62 -14.58
N LEU A 16 -7.56 12.09 -13.38
CA LEU A 16 -6.32 12.20 -12.63
C LEU A 16 -5.85 10.80 -12.24
N LEU A 17 -4.55 10.58 -12.34
CA LEU A 17 -3.93 9.36 -11.85
C LEU A 17 -3.51 9.58 -10.40
N VAL A 18 -4.03 8.77 -9.49
CA VAL A 18 -3.58 8.77 -8.09
C VAL A 18 -2.51 7.70 -7.95
N VAL A 19 -1.31 8.12 -7.54
CA VAL A 19 -0.22 7.22 -7.16
C VAL A 19 -0.24 7.09 -5.64
N PRO A 20 -0.80 5.99 -5.09
CA PRO A 20 -1.00 5.84 -3.66
C PRO A 20 0.34 5.58 -2.95
N GLU A 21 0.54 6.27 -1.83
CA GLU A 21 1.66 6.06 -0.90
C GLU A 21 1.26 5.19 0.29
N ARG A 22 0.01 5.35 0.76
CA ARG A 22 -0.54 4.58 1.89
C ARG A 22 -2.06 4.65 1.94
N TYR A 23 -2.66 3.64 2.56
CA TYR A 23 -4.10 3.50 2.74
C TYR A 23 -4.47 3.49 4.22
N PHE A 24 -5.54 4.20 4.58
CA PHE A 24 -6.13 4.15 5.92
C PHE A 24 -7.37 3.26 5.96
N LYS A 25 -8.09 3.13 4.84
CA LYS A 25 -9.32 2.33 4.75
C LYS A 25 -9.67 1.99 3.32
N GLY A 26 -9.95 0.73 3.02
CA GLY A 26 -10.35 0.24 1.69
C GLY A 26 -9.51 -0.94 1.24
N THR A 27 -9.73 -1.41 0.01
CA THR A 27 -8.82 -2.38 -0.62
C THR A 27 -7.48 -1.67 -0.88
N ALA A 28 -6.45 -2.05 -0.13
CA ALA A 28 -5.08 -1.61 -0.37
C ALA A 28 -4.59 -2.29 -1.66
N GLU A 29 -5.00 -1.75 -2.80
CA GLU A 29 -4.46 -2.17 -4.09
C GLU A 29 -3.14 -1.42 -4.28
N ALA A 30 -2.02 -2.13 -4.33
CA ALA A 30 -0.70 -1.54 -4.58
C ALA A 30 -0.54 -1.07 -6.04
N ARG A 31 -1.54 -0.35 -6.56
CA ARG A 31 -1.64 0.07 -7.96
C ARG A 31 -2.22 1.47 -8.02
N SER A 32 -1.66 2.27 -8.90
CA SER A 32 -2.24 3.56 -9.27
C SER A 32 -3.64 3.36 -9.83
N PHE A 33 -4.56 4.25 -9.49
CA PHE A 33 -5.94 4.21 -9.99
C PHE A 33 -6.34 5.56 -10.56
N ILE A 34 -7.33 5.55 -11.45
CA ILE A 34 -7.80 6.74 -12.14
C ILE A 34 -9.03 7.28 -11.43
N LEU A 35 -8.96 8.53 -10.99
CA LEU A 35 -10.14 9.31 -10.66
C LEU A 35 -10.71 9.88 -11.95
N ARG A 36 -11.99 9.63 -12.19
CA ARG A 36 -12.74 10.27 -13.28
C ARG A 36 -13.61 11.34 -12.68
N GLY A 37 -13.86 12.43 -13.41
CA GLY A 37 -14.68 13.56 -12.98
C GLY A 37 -16.17 13.29 -12.72
N ILE A 38 -16.54 12.09 -12.28
CA ILE A 38 -17.87 11.72 -11.84
C ILE A 38 -18.02 12.19 -10.40
N THR A 39 -18.94 13.12 -10.15
CA THR A 39 -19.29 13.59 -8.80
C THR A 39 -20.48 12.84 -8.26
N THR A 40 -20.53 12.64 -6.94
CA THR A 40 -21.61 11.88 -6.28
C THR A 40 -22.56 12.72 -5.44
N GLY A 41 -22.46 14.04 -5.51
CA GLY A 41 -23.28 14.93 -4.68
C GLY A 41 -23.48 16.33 -5.25
N PRO A 42 -24.24 17.17 -4.52
CA PRO A 42 -24.48 18.57 -4.89
C PRO A 42 -23.29 19.49 -4.58
N CYS A 43 -22.23 18.96 -3.97
CA CYS A 43 -21.05 19.71 -3.58
C CYS A 43 -20.09 19.93 -4.75
N PRO A 44 -19.35 21.05 -4.75
CA PRO A 44 -18.37 21.33 -5.81
C PRO A 44 -17.20 20.33 -5.76
N LYS A 45 -16.72 19.95 -6.95
CA LYS A 45 -15.49 19.16 -7.12
C LYS A 45 -14.33 19.83 -6.39
N ALA A 46 -13.51 19.04 -5.71
CA ALA A 46 -12.22 19.52 -5.23
C ALA A 46 -11.34 19.92 -6.43
N GLY A 47 -10.73 21.11 -6.36
CA GLY A 47 -9.61 21.48 -7.23
C GLY A 47 -8.39 20.66 -6.83
N ILE A 48 -7.87 19.85 -7.75
CA ILE A 48 -6.75 18.96 -7.52
C ILE A 48 -5.69 19.25 -8.58
N ASP A 49 -4.55 19.78 -8.15
CA ASP A 49 -3.44 20.09 -9.03
C ASP A 49 -2.46 18.90 -9.13
N PRO A 50 -2.05 18.50 -10.34
CA PRO A 50 -1.01 17.50 -10.54
C PRO A 50 0.30 17.86 -9.80
N GLY A 51 1.02 16.85 -9.33
CA GLY A 51 2.24 16.98 -8.53
C GLY A 51 1.98 17.22 -7.04
N THR A 52 0.73 17.45 -6.63
CA THR A 52 0.39 17.67 -5.23
C THR A 52 0.23 16.35 -4.48
N ARG A 53 0.76 16.29 -3.26
CA ARG A 53 0.53 15.18 -2.33
C ARG A 53 -0.73 15.44 -1.50
N LEU A 54 -1.69 14.53 -1.58
CA LEU A 54 -3.02 14.71 -0.99
C LEU A 54 -3.43 13.51 -0.15
N LEU A 55 -4.24 13.75 0.87
CA LEU A 55 -5.12 12.77 1.47
C LEU A 55 -6.52 12.90 0.87
N LEU A 56 -7.04 11.80 0.34
CA LEU A 56 -8.33 11.74 -0.34
C LEU A 56 -9.27 10.78 0.38
N ILE A 57 -10.47 11.25 0.68
CA ILE A 57 -11.58 10.42 1.16
C ILE A 57 -12.54 10.19 -0.01
N LEU A 58 -12.41 9.03 -0.64
CA LEU A 58 -13.10 8.65 -1.87
C LEU A 58 -14.29 7.74 -1.60
N GLU A 59 -15.39 7.98 -2.29
CA GLU A 59 -16.53 7.07 -2.34
C GLU A 59 -16.40 6.11 -3.51
N ASN A 60 -16.86 4.87 -3.31
CA ASN A 60 -16.96 3.89 -4.39
C ASN A 60 -18.40 3.88 -4.92
N THR A 61 -18.57 4.21 -6.20
CA THR A 61 -19.84 4.12 -6.92
C THR A 61 -19.86 2.91 -7.85
N GLY A 62 -19.93 1.73 -7.23
CA GLY A 62 -19.95 0.45 -7.93
C GLY A 62 -18.57 0.04 -8.42
N ASN A 63 -18.26 0.31 -9.70
CA ASN A 63 -17.00 -0.08 -10.34
C ASN A 63 -16.00 1.07 -10.51
N GLN A 64 -16.31 2.27 -10.00
CA GLN A 64 -15.49 3.46 -10.17
C GLN A 64 -15.37 4.25 -8.87
N LEU A 65 -14.24 4.94 -8.71
CA LEU A 65 -14.02 5.87 -7.61
C LEU A 65 -14.50 7.25 -8.04
N ALA A 66 -15.37 7.83 -7.24
CA ALA A 66 -15.92 9.16 -7.50
C ALA A 66 -14.89 10.26 -7.18
N TRP A 67 -15.00 11.37 -7.90
CA TRP A 67 -14.25 12.58 -7.60
C TRP A 67 -14.68 13.12 -6.23
N PRO A 68 -13.73 13.40 -5.31
CA PRO A 68 -14.08 13.86 -3.97
C PRO A 68 -14.52 15.33 -3.98
N ASP A 69 -15.42 15.65 -3.05
CA ASP A 69 -15.74 17.03 -2.70
C ASP A 69 -14.55 17.71 -2.01
N ALA A 70 -14.45 19.04 -2.08
CA ALA A 70 -13.35 19.79 -1.48
C ALA A 70 -13.17 19.53 0.03
N SER A 71 -14.26 19.24 0.77
CA SER A 71 -14.20 18.93 2.21
C SER A 71 -13.53 17.60 2.54
N ARG A 72 -13.35 16.74 1.53
CA ARG A 72 -12.80 15.39 1.61
C ARG A 72 -11.38 15.28 1.06
N VAL A 73 -10.76 16.42 0.78
CA VAL A 73 -9.41 16.53 0.26
C VAL A 73 -8.58 17.34 1.23
N PHE A 74 -7.42 16.80 1.61
CA PHE A 74 -6.44 17.50 2.42
C PHE A 74 -5.11 17.57 1.68
N VAL A 75 -4.58 18.78 1.53
CA VAL A 75 -3.27 19.03 0.95
C VAL A 75 -2.20 18.75 2.00
N LEU A 76 -1.25 17.88 1.68
CA LEU A 76 -0.17 17.48 2.56
C LEU A 76 1.14 18.11 2.08
N ALA A 77 1.70 19.03 2.87
CA ALA A 77 2.95 19.70 2.58
C ALA A 77 3.70 20.05 3.87
N ASP A 78 5.01 19.86 3.89
CA ASP A 78 5.88 20.23 5.03
C ASP A 78 5.42 19.64 6.38
N GLY A 79 4.91 18.40 6.37
CA GLY A 79 4.37 17.72 7.56
C GLY A 79 3.06 18.32 8.09
N ARG A 80 2.39 19.13 7.28
CA ARG A 80 1.09 19.75 7.59
C ARG A 80 0.02 19.25 6.65
N ALA A 81 -1.21 19.23 7.17
CA ALA A 81 -2.42 18.91 6.43
C ALA A 81 -3.37 20.12 6.44
N ARG A 82 -3.76 20.58 5.25
CA ARG A 82 -4.73 21.67 5.06
C ARG A 82 -5.96 21.16 4.33
N ASN A 83 -7.16 21.46 4.83
CA ASN A 83 -8.38 21.05 4.14
C ASN A 83 -8.63 21.95 2.91
N ALA A 84 -9.03 21.36 1.77
CA ALA A 84 -9.23 22.13 0.54
C ALA A 84 -10.51 22.99 0.55
N ALA A 85 -11.49 22.68 1.42
CA ALA A 85 -12.70 23.49 1.60
C ALA A 85 -12.62 24.46 2.78
N ASP A 86 -11.82 24.15 3.80
CA ASP A 86 -11.69 24.92 5.04
C ASP A 86 -10.24 25.33 5.27
N SER A 87 -9.90 26.57 4.91
CA SER A 87 -8.55 27.12 5.06
C SER A 87 -8.12 27.30 6.53
N ASP A 88 -9.07 27.40 7.46
CA ASP A 88 -8.77 27.53 8.89
C ASP A 88 -8.44 26.16 9.51
N TRP A 89 -8.80 25.07 8.81
CA TRP A 89 -8.34 23.73 9.12
C TRP A 89 -6.92 23.52 8.61
N ASP A 90 -5.95 23.91 9.44
CA ASP A 90 -4.54 23.62 9.23
C ASP A 90 -3.98 22.92 10.48
N ARG A 91 -3.61 21.65 10.36
CA ARG A 91 -3.07 20.82 11.46
C ARG A 91 -1.81 20.07 11.02
N SER A 92 -1.11 19.44 11.95
CA SER A 92 -0.02 18.55 11.57
C SER A 92 -0.58 17.32 10.85
N GLU A 93 0.21 16.75 9.94
CA GLU A 93 -0.15 15.51 9.26
C GLU A 93 -0.37 14.39 10.29
N THR A 94 0.48 14.28 11.31
CA THR A 94 0.33 13.31 12.40
C THR A 94 -0.99 13.47 13.18
N GLU A 95 -1.48 14.70 13.38
CA GLU A 95 -2.77 14.90 14.06
C GLU A 95 -3.94 14.46 13.16
N LEU A 96 -3.86 14.69 11.86
CA LEU A 96 -4.84 14.16 10.90
C LEU A 96 -4.86 12.63 10.93
N GLU A 97 -3.68 12.00 10.92
CA GLU A 97 -3.54 10.54 10.98
C GLU A 97 -4.12 9.96 12.27
N ALA A 98 -3.81 10.57 13.42
CA ALA A 98 -4.37 10.16 14.70
C ALA A 98 -5.89 10.25 14.70
N ARG A 99 -6.47 11.34 14.16
CA ARG A 99 -7.92 11.47 14.01
C ARG A 99 -8.51 10.42 13.06
N LEU A 100 -7.81 10.08 11.97
CA LEU A 100 -8.26 9.03 11.06
C LEU A 100 -8.20 7.66 11.72
N HIS A 101 -7.18 7.38 12.52
CA HIS A 101 -7.11 6.18 13.34
C HIS A 101 -8.31 6.13 14.30
N ASP A 102 -8.58 7.21 15.05
CA ASP A 102 -9.72 7.26 15.98
C ASP A 102 -11.06 7.02 15.29
N LEU A 103 -11.23 7.52 14.05
CA LEU A 103 -12.47 7.38 13.27
C LEU A 103 -12.61 6.02 12.58
N THR A 104 -11.51 5.41 12.16
CA THR A 104 -11.53 4.19 11.35
C THR A 104 -11.14 2.93 12.11
N GLY A 105 -10.47 3.07 13.25
CA GLY A 105 -9.82 2.01 14.00
C GLY A 105 -8.65 1.36 13.27
N GLN A 106 -8.11 2.01 12.22
CA GLN A 106 -7.08 1.45 11.34
C GLN A 106 -5.88 2.40 11.25
N ASP A 107 -4.69 1.82 11.41
CA ASP A 107 -3.44 2.51 11.09
C ASP A 107 -3.22 2.57 9.58
N SER A 108 -2.40 3.54 9.14
CA SER A 108 -2.03 3.63 7.74
C SER A 108 -1.18 2.44 7.33
N VAL A 109 -1.59 1.73 6.28
CA VAL A 109 -0.80 0.68 5.65
C VAL A 109 -0.03 1.31 4.48
N PRO A 110 1.31 1.28 4.49
CA PRO A 110 2.09 1.77 3.36
C PRO A 110 1.76 0.96 2.10
N VAL A 111 1.76 1.62 0.96
CA VAL A 111 1.77 0.92 -0.32
C VAL A 111 3.18 0.39 -0.49
N GLU A 112 3.34 -0.91 -0.28
CA GLU A 112 4.45 -1.62 -0.87
C GLU A 112 4.23 -1.54 -2.39
N LEU A 113 4.82 -0.51 -3.01
CA LEU A 113 5.14 -0.57 -4.43
C LEU A 113 5.96 -1.83 -4.55
N GLY A 114 5.36 -2.89 -5.07
CA GLY A 114 6.05 -4.14 -5.26
C GLY A 114 7.28 -3.87 -6.12
N GLU A 115 8.43 -3.71 -5.47
CA GLU A 115 9.65 -4.30 -5.98
C GLU A 115 9.33 -5.78 -6.08
N GLU A 116 8.83 -6.16 -7.26
CA GLU A 116 8.96 -7.49 -7.87
C GLU A 116 9.05 -8.67 -6.88
N GLY A 117 8.02 -8.85 -6.06
CA GLY A 117 7.92 -9.98 -5.16
C GLY A 117 8.90 -9.91 -3.99
N GLU A 118 8.44 -10.42 -2.85
CA GLU A 118 9.32 -10.96 -1.84
C GLU A 118 10.08 -12.13 -2.51
N GLN A 119 11.16 -11.81 -3.23
CA GLN A 119 12.07 -12.80 -3.79
C GLN A 119 12.68 -13.46 -2.56
N ILE A 120 12.15 -14.63 -2.19
CA ILE A 120 12.80 -15.55 -1.27
C ILE A 120 14.27 -15.49 -1.63
N ASP A 121 15.11 -15.10 -0.66
CA ASP A 121 16.54 -15.10 -0.87
C ASP A 121 16.97 -16.57 -1.07
N TRP A 122 16.90 -17.02 -2.33
CA TRP A 122 17.16 -18.38 -2.75
C TRP A 122 18.58 -18.80 -2.35
N ILE A 123 19.50 -17.83 -2.33
CA ILE A 123 20.89 -18.07 -2.00
C ILE A 123 21.07 -18.08 -0.48
N GLY A 124 20.49 -17.14 0.25
CA GLY A 124 20.64 -17.02 1.70
C GLY A 124 19.80 -18.00 2.52
N THR A 125 18.66 -18.48 1.99
CA THR A 125 17.73 -19.34 2.75
C THR A 125 17.64 -20.75 2.18
N VAL A 126 17.49 -20.93 0.86
CA VAL A 126 17.29 -22.28 0.29
C VAL A 126 18.60 -23.07 0.22
N LEU A 127 19.69 -22.43 -0.20
CA LEU A 127 21.01 -23.08 -0.30
C LEU A 127 21.50 -23.71 1.02
N PRO A 128 21.49 -23.02 2.19
CA PRO A 128 21.96 -23.63 3.43
C PRO A 128 21.04 -24.74 3.93
N VAL A 129 19.72 -24.63 3.74
CA VAL A 129 18.75 -25.65 4.16
C VAL A 129 18.93 -26.93 3.34
N THR A 130 19.07 -26.82 2.01
CA THR A 130 19.36 -27.99 1.16
C THR A 130 20.72 -28.61 1.50
N GLY A 131 21.74 -27.78 1.75
CA GLY A 131 23.06 -28.26 2.18
C GLY A 131 23.01 -29.06 3.48
N ALA A 132 22.30 -28.54 4.50
CA ALA A 132 22.13 -29.24 5.77
C ALA A 132 21.40 -30.59 5.61
N LEU A 133 20.33 -30.62 4.78
CA LEU A 133 19.61 -31.86 4.49
C LEU A 133 20.49 -32.92 3.82
N LEU A 134 21.31 -32.52 2.84
CA LEU A 134 22.24 -33.44 2.18
C LEU A 134 23.30 -34.00 3.13
N ILE A 135 23.78 -33.18 4.07
CA ILE A 135 24.74 -33.63 5.09
C ILE A 135 24.09 -34.66 6.01
N VAL A 136 22.90 -34.37 6.56
CA VAL A 136 22.18 -35.29 7.45
C VAL A 136 21.87 -36.60 6.73
N PHE A 137 21.40 -36.52 5.48
CA PHE A 137 21.11 -37.70 4.68
C PHE A 137 22.37 -38.55 4.40
N SER A 138 23.50 -37.91 4.08
CA SER A 138 24.78 -38.59 3.85
C SER A 138 25.28 -39.31 5.10
N ILE A 139 25.16 -38.68 6.28
CA ILE A 139 25.49 -39.31 7.56
C ILE A 139 24.62 -40.54 7.80
N GLY A 140 23.31 -40.45 7.54
CA GLY A 140 22.38 -41.57 7.66
C GLY A 140 22.78 -42.76 6.77
N LEU A 141 23.15 -42.50 5.51
CA LEU A 141 23.62 -43.55 4.58
C LEU A 141 24.92 -44.23 5.04
N VAL A 142 25.87 -43.45 5.56
CA VAL A 142 27.13 -44.01 6.09
C VAL A 142 26.84 -44.88 7.31
N LEU A 143 25.98 -44.42 8.22
CA LEU A 143 25.58 -45.20 9.39
C LEU A 143 24.88 -46.51 8.99
N MET A 144 23.95 -46.47 8.04
CA MET A 144 23.34 -47.70 7.50
C MET A 144 24.36 -48.64 6.87
N ARG A 145 25.32 -48.09 6.10
CA ARG A 145 26.38 -48.89 5.46
C ARG A 145 27.30 -49.55 6.49
N VAL A 146 27.65 -48.84 7.56
CA VAL A 146 28.45 -49.38 8.66
C VAL A 146 27.66 -50.45 9.42
N TRP A 147 26.38 -50.20 9.71
CA TRP A 147 25.52 -51.14 10.38
C TRP A 147 25.36 -52.45 9.60
N HIS A 148 25.09 -52.38 8.29
CA HIS A 148 25.04 -53.56 7.41
C HIS A 148 26.37 -54.33 7.30
N ARG A 149 27.52 -53.69 7.58
CA ARG A 149 28.80 -54.40 7.66
C ARG A 149 28.99 -55.13 8.99
N ILE A 150 28.37 -54.66 10.06
CA ILE A 150 28.50 -55.22 11.41
C ILE A 150 27.48 -56.35 11.62
N ASP A 151 26.28 -56.21 11.08
CA ASP A 151 25.21 -57.22 11.16
C ASP A 151 24.69 -57.59 9.76
N PRO A 152 25.41 -58.45 9.01
CA PRO A 152 24.98 -58.96 7.72
C PRO A 152 23.92 -60.04 7.96
N THR A 153 22.65 -59.64 7.97
CA THR A 153 21.53 -60.59 7.82
C THR A 153 21.42 -61.07 6.39
#